data_AF-A0A0R0LDP3-F1
#
_entry.id   AF-A0A0R0LDP3-F1
#
_cell.length_a   1.000
_cell.length_b   1.000
_cell.length_c   1.000
_cell.angle_alpha   90.00
_cell.angle_beta   90.00
_cell.angle_gamma   90.00
#
_symmetry.space_group_name_H-M   'P 1'
#
loop_
_entity.id
_entity.type
_entity.pdbx_description
1 polymer ?
#
loop_
_entity_poly.entity_id
_entity_poly.type
_entity_poly.pdbx_seq_one_letter_code
_entity_poly.pdbx_strand_id
1 'polypeptide(L)'
;MPLTDDQEHILALSGLWKIAITNPNDPEFPSLGIFRCMVKLIQKGVNHKDWLLRCQNMYTPYYAAHIIGSYTMNKPKFADKSVKSNVVQPLIELLRISWLEQRVALRALGHLASHEATFEAVAEHEAEVVEAAIDIASTCLKEVYEKFVGLKESERLEYHRNLLTRGHGDLELANIKAEEWASQLQCWSLYLLDCFACRERSLGLICKKKFLKDLCGMWGGLANPTSPAGIGLLRTLRENVADLEEVVVNLCNVSRSSDDTQHMAIDSLLQLLRDPVRRYKVIDKAAPVLADLVEIRSLGRKPKVGQAITQTLLQDYHKVKFGELKSERTKRTLGELWDLKVERVKKESLMSEQEIREKQVLAGILKKEGNREFGSREIEKAVVKYTEALSLCPLKSKKERIVIHSNRVQCHLLLRDPEAALSDTTRALCLSNVASVACLHSKSLWRRSEAWT
;
A
#
# COMPACT_ATOMS: atom_id res chain seq x y z
N MET A 1 32.49 -25.52 23.76
CA MET A 1 31.02 -25.39 23.81
C MET A 1 30.57 -26.11 25.06
N PRO A 2 29.73 -25.53 25.93
CA PRO A 2 29.31 -26.21 27.14
C PRO A 2 28.37 -27.38 26.78
N LEU A 3 28.55 -28.49 27.48
CA LEU A 3 27.88 -29.79 27.34
C LEU A 3 26.61 -29.89 28.20
N THR A 4 25.97 -28.76 28.52
CA THR A 4 24.84 -28.69 29.46
C THR A 4 23.63 -28.00 28.84
N ASP A 5 22.51 -28.72 28.89
CA ASP A 5 21.13 -28.48 28.47
C ASP A 5 20.81 -27.49 27.33
N ASP A 6 20.34 -28.05 26.21
CA ASP A 6 19.84 -27.34 25.03
C ASP A 6 18.64 -26.39 25.34
N GLN A 7 17.95 -26.57 26.48
CA GLN A 7 16.86 -25.67 26.91
C GLN A 7 17.35 -24.28 27.35
N GLU A 8 18.50 -24.18 28.03
CA GLU A 8 19.03 -22.89 28.50
C GLU A 8 19.42 -21.97 27.32
N HIS A 9 19.92 -22.57 26.23
CA HIS A 9 20.35 -21.85 25.04
C HIS A 9 19.20 -21.10 24.35
N ILE A 10 18.00 -21.70 24.29
CA ILE A 10 16.84 -21.06 23.68
C ILE A 10 16.26 -19.98 24.57
N LEU A 11 16.24 -20.18 25.89
CA LEU A 11 15.83 -19.13 26.82
C LEU A 11 16.77 -17.91 26.73
N ALA A 12 18.08 -18.14 26.64
CA ALA A 12 19.05 -17.08 26.43
C ALA A 12 18.82 -16.35 25.08
N LEU A 13 18.61 -17.08 23.99
CA LEU A 13 18.33 -16.49 22.67
C LEU A 13 17.02 -15.71 22.65
N SER A 14 15.96 -16.24 23.25
CA SER A 14 14.67 -15.55 23.39
C SER A 14 14.81 -14.28 24.22
N GLY A 15 15.61 -14.32 25.30
CA GLY A 15 15.96 -13.15 26.11
C GLY A 15 16.71 -12.08 25.30
N LEU A 16 17.77 -12.47 24.59
CA LEU A 16 18.53 -11.57 23.70
C LEU A 16 17.66 -10.98 22.60
N TRP A 17 16.79 -11.79 22.01
CA TRP A 17 15.82 -11.34 21.02
C TRP A 17 14.86 -10.29 21.58
N LYS A 18 14.33 -10.51 22.80
CA LYS A 18 13.47 -9.53 23.49
C LYS A 18 14.20 -8.21 23.74
N ILE A 19 15.47 -8.27 24.17
CA ILE A 19 16.31 -7.08 24.34
C ILE A 19 16.54 -6.38 23.00
N ALA A 20 16.90 -7.11 21.95
CA ALA A 20 17.16 -6.56 20.63
C ALA A 20 15.93 -5.83 20.03
N ILE A 21 14.72 -6.37 20.23
CA ILE A 21 13.48 -5.68 19.81
C ILE A 21 13.19 -4.45 20.67
N THR A 22 13.43 -4.52 21.98
CA THR A 22 13.06 -3.45 22.91
C THR A 22 14.03 -2.28 22.82
N ASN A 23 15.33 -2.57 22.69
CA ASN A 23 16.43 -1.62 22.69
C ASN A 23 17.33 -1.82 21.44
N PRO A 24 16.80 -1.66 20.21
CA PRO A 24 17.55 -1.94 18.98
C PRO A 24 18.73 -0.99 18.74
N ASN A 25 18.78 0.12 19.48
CA ASN A 25 19.84 1.12 19.39
C ASN A 25 20.92 0.96 20.46
N ASP A 26 20.77 0.02 21.39
CA ASP A 26 21.74 -0.23 22.45
C ASP A 26 23.01 -0.91 21.87
N PRO A 27 24.19 -0.31 22.06
CA PRO A 27 25.43 -0.85 21.53
C PRO A 27 26.00 -2.03 22.34
N GLU A 28 25.50 -2.39 23.53
CA GLU A 28 26.12 -3.38 24.41
C GLU A 28 26.40 -4.71 23.68
N PHE A 29 25.36 -5.41 23.25
CA PHE A 29 25.51 -6.70 22.56
C PHE A 29 26.17 -6.59 21.17
N PRO A 30 25.84 -5.59 20.32
CA PRO A 30 26.63 -5.30 19.12
C PRO A 30 28.12 -5.14 19.41
N SER A 31 28.49 -4.51 20.52
CA SER A 31 29.89 -4.30 20.93
C SER A 31 30.57 -5.60 21.34
N LEU A 32 29.86 -6.47 22.04
CA LEU A 32 30.31 -7.79 22.49
C LEU A 32 30.34 -8.87 21.41
N GLY A 33 30.04 -8.52 20.14
CA GLY A 33 30.18 -9.44 19.01
C GLY A 33 28.97 -10.33 18.76
N ILE A 34 27.76 -9.89 19.16
CA ILE A 34 26.53 -10.65 18.96
C ILE A 34 26.31 -11.11 17.52
N PHE A 35 26.65 -10.29 16.51
CA PHE A 35 26.50 -10.66 15.10
C PHE A 35 27.30 -11.90 14.73
N ARG A 36 28.57 -11.99 15.17
CA ARG A 36 29.42 -13.17 14.93
C ARG A 36 28.84 -14.42 15.60
N CYS A 37 28.26 -14.28 16.79
CA CYS A 37 27.59 -15.38 17.47
C CYS A 37 26.35 -15.84 16.70
N MET A 38 25.50 -14.90 16.26
CA MET A 38 24.29 -15.22 15.49
C MET A 38 24.62 -15.90 14.16
N VAL A 39 25.65 -15.44 13.44
CA VAL A 39 26.13 -16.10 12.20
C VAL A 39 26.47 -17.57 12.44
N LYS A 40 27.26 -17.86 13.48
CA LYS A 40 27.63 -19.24 13.81
C LYS A 40 26.42 -20.10 14.15
N LEU A 41 25.44 -19.55 14.84
CA LEU A 41 24.20 -20.26 15.20
C LEU A 41 23.34 -20.55 13.97
N ILE A 42 23.21 -19.60 13.05
CA ILE A 42 22.51 -19.78 11.78
C ILE A 42 23.21 -20.86 10.95
N GLN A 43 24.51 -20.74 10.73
CA GLN A 43 25.30 -21.72 9.97
C GLN A 43 25.21 -23.12 10.59
N LYS A 44 25.22 -23.21 11.93
CA LYS A 44 25.06 -24.50 12.61
C LYS A 44 23.67 -25.11 12.35
N GLY A 45 22.63 -24.30 12.39
CA GLY A 45 21.26 -24.73 12.08
C GLY A 45 21.07 -25.16 10.63
N VAL A 46 21.69 -24.46 9.69
CA VAL A 46 21.64 -24.78 8.24
C VAL A 46 22.43 -26.04 7.92
N ASN A 47 23.65 -26.18 8.44
CA ASN A 47 24.60 -27.22 8.01
C ASN A 47 24.47 -28.54 8.79
N HIS A 48 23.88 -28.53 9.98
CA HIS A 48 23.80 -29.71 10.84
C HIS A 48 22.34 -30.06 11.18
N LYS A 49 21.68 -30.75 10.26
CA LYS A 49 20.27 -31.17 10.43
C LYS A 49 20.04 -31.97 11.71
N ASP A 50 20.95 -32.87 12.06
CA ASP A 50 20.86 -33.65 13.31
C ASP A 50 20.95 -32.80 14.56
N TRP A 51 21.67 -31.67 14.51
CA TRP A 51 21.71 -30.72 15.62
C TRP A 51 20.42 -29.90 15.67
N LEU A 52 19.93 -29.43 14.52
CA LEU A 52 18.71 -28.64 14.42
C LEU A 52 17.49 -29.41 14.95
N LEU A 53 17.41 -30.73 14.68
CA LEU A 53 16.32 -31.60 15.11
C LEU A 53 16.39 -32.02 16.58
N ARG A 54 17.48 -31.69 17.30
CA ARG A 54 17.59 -31.99 18.73
C ARG A 54 16.91 -30.93 19.58
N CYS A 55 16.10 -31.38 20.54
CA CYS A 55 15.52 -30.55 21.59
C CYS A 55 14.81 -29.31 21.00
N GLN A 56 15.18 -28.11 21.46
CA GLN A 56 14.61 -26.85 20.99
C GLN A 56 15.55 -26.10 20.02
N ASN A 57 16.57 -26.75 19.45
CA ASN A 57 17.51 -26.07 18.53
C ASN A 57 16.83 -25.57 17.25
N MET A 58 15.66 -26.13 16.88
CA MET A 58 14.84 -25.68 15.77
C MET A 58 14.48 -24.19 15.82
N TYR A 59 14.38 -23.59 17.02
CA TYR A 59 14.08 -22.16 17.18
C TYR A 59 15.30 -21.26 16.99
N THR A 60 16.51 -21.81 17.06
CA THR A 60 17.75 -21.03 17.06
C THR A 60 17.92 -20.17 15.80
N PRO A 61 17.76 -20.69 14.56
CA PRO A 61 17.99 -19.89 13.37
C PRO A 61 17.00 -18.71 13.27
N TYR A 62 15.74 -18.94 13.66
CA TYR A 62 14.71 -17.92 13.74
C TYR A 62 15.12 -16.76 14.66
N TYR A 63 15.47 -17.06 15.91
CA TYR A 63 15.85 -16.02 16.87
C TYR A 63 17.13 -15.30 16.44
N ALA A 64 18.12 -16.03 15.91
CA ALA A 64 19.39 -15.46 15.49
C ALA A 64 19.22 -14.45 14.35
N ALA A 65 18.46 -14.80 13.30
CA ALA A 65 18.15 -13.88 12.21
C ALA A 65 17.34 -12.67 12.69
N HIS A 66 16.37 -12.90 13.60
CA HIS A 66 15.56 -11.82 14.14
C HIS A 66 16.38 -10.83 14.98
N ILE A 67 17.34 -11.31 15.77
CA ILE A 67 18.28 -10.47 16.53
C ILE A 67 19.11 -9.60 15.58
N ILE A 68 19.68 -10.20 14.51
CA ILE A 68 20.45 -9.45 13.50
C ILE A 68 19.56 -8.34 12.93
N GLY A 69 18.38 -8.70 12.42
CA GLY A 69 17.46 -7.72 11.82
C GLY A 69 17.03 -6.61 12.78
N SER A 70 16.87 -6.89 14.07
CA SER A 70 16.48 -5.86 15.04
C SER A 70 17.58 -4.82 15.29
N TYR A 71 18.83 -5.24 15.46
CA TYR A 71 19.94 -4.30 15.67
C TYR A 71 20.32 -3.53 14.39
N THR A 72 20.14 -4.12 13.21
CA THR A 72 20.52 -3.46 11.95
C THR A 72 19.47 -2.48 11.42
N MET A 73 18.27 -2.45 12.02
CA MET A 73 17.13 -1.65 11.55
C MET A 73 17.42 -0.13 11.48
N ASN A 74 18.01 0.43 12.53
CA ASN A 74 18.06 1.89 12.69
C ASN A 74 19.46 2.51 12.58
N LYS A 75 20.51 1.73 12.82
CA LYS A 75 21.89 2.23 12.98
C LYS A 75 22.77 1.73 11.84
N PRO A 76 23.19 2.61 10.89
CA PRO A 76 24.10 2.23 9.81
C PRO A 76 25.40 1.59 10.33
N LYS A 77 25.92 2.07 11.47
CA LYS A 77 27.10 1.48 12.13
C LYS A 77 26.91 0.03 12.57
N PHE A 78 25.70 -0.34 13.02
CA PHE A 78 25.40 -1.72 13.41
C PHE A 78 25.23 -2.61 12.18
N ALA A 79 24.59 -2.09 11.12
CA ALA A 79 24.54 -2.76 9.82
C ALA A 79 25.96 -3.06 9.29
N ASP A 80 26.83 -2.05 9.23
CA ASP A 80 28.23 -2.21 8.77
C ASP A 80 28.99 -3.25 9.61
N LYS A 81 28.86 -3.19 10.95
CA LYS A 81 29.47 -4.19 11.84
C LYS A 81 28.94 -5.61 11.61
N SER A 82 27.66 -5.74 11.30
CA SER A 82 27.04 -7.04 11.01
C SER A 82 27.54 -7.60 9.68
N VAL A 83 27.67 -6.79 8.62
CA VAL A 83 28.23 -7.19 7.32
C VAL A 83 29.67 -7.64 7.48
N LYS A 84 30.50 -6.91 8.25
CA LYS A 84 31.87 -7.34 8.60
C LYS A 84 31.93 -8.64 9.39
N SER A 85 30.81 -9.07 9.99
CA SER A 85 30.68 -10.37 10.66
C SER A 85 30.18 -11.47 9.71
N ASN A 86 30.04 -11.19 8.41
CA ASN A 86 29.57 -12.08 7.35
C ASN A 86 28.12 -12.58 7.53
N VAL A 87 27.19 -11.68 7.87
CA VAL A 87 25.77 -12.03 8.08
C VAL A 87 24.99 -12.33 6.80
N VAL A 88 25.41 -11.82 5.63
CA VAL A 88 24.60 -11.86 4.40
C VAL A 88 24.35 -13.30 3.93
N GLN A 89 25.41 -14.07 3.66
CA GLN A 89 25.28 -15.44 3.16
C GLN A 89 24.45 -16.35 4.09
N PRO A 90 24.69 -16.39 5.43
CA PRO A 90 23.83 -17.15 6.34
C PRO A 90 22.35 -16.74 6.30
N LEU A 91 22.04 -15.45 6.11
CA LEU A 91 20.64 -15.00 5.98
C LEU A 91 20.01 -15.48 4.67
N ILE A 92 20.77 -15.52 3.57
CA ILE A 92 20.30 -16.06 2.28
C ILE A 92 20.02 -17.57 2.41
N GLU A 93 20.88 -18.31 3.10
CA GLU A 93 20.68 -19.74 3.35
C GLU A 93 19.37 -20.04 4.10
N LEU A 94 18.95 -19.15 5.01
CA LEU A 94 17.68 -19.28 5.74
C LEU A 94 16.43 -19.16 4.86
N LEU A 95 16.54 -18.54 3.68
CA LEU A 95 15.42 -18.44 2.74
C LEU A 95 14.94 -19.81 2.24
N ARG A 96 15.75 -20.87 2.42
CA ARG A 96 15.48 -22.24 1.97
C ARG A 96 14.88 -23.15 3.05
N ILE A 97 14.65 -22.66 4.27
CA ILE A 97 14.19 -23.50 5.40
C ILE A 97 12.66 -23.57 5.49
N SER A 98 12.03 -22.53 6.02
CA SER A 98 10.58 -22.44 6.14
C SER A 98 10.12 -20.98 6.06
N TRP A 99 8.82 -20.77 5.87
CA TRP A 99 8.21 -19.44 5.81
C TRP A 99 8.47 -18.60 7.08
N LEU A 100 8.71 -19.23 8.23
CA LEU A 100 9.08 -18.52 9.47
C LEU A 100 10.49 -17.94 9.39
N GLU A 101 11.47 -18.75 8.97
CA GLU A 101 12.85 -18.33 8.79
C GLU A 101 12.98 -17.33 7.63
N GLN A 102 12.27 -17.56 6.52
CA GLN A 102 12.19 -16.61 5.40
C GLN A 102 11.76 -15.22 5.88
N ARG A 103 10.75 -15.13 6.76
CA ARG A 103 10.22 -13.85 7.26
C ARG A 103 11.29 -13.04 7.99
N VAL A 104 12.03 -13.67 8.89
CA VAL A 104 13.06 -12.96 9.67
C VAL A 104 14.32 -12.71 8.86
N ALA A 105 14.66 -13.60 7.92
CA ALA A 105 15.79 -13.44 7.02
C ALA A 105 15.58 -12.29 6.03
N LEU A 106 14.43 -12.22 5.36
CA LEU A 106 14.08 -11.13 4.45
C LEU A 106 14.01 -9.79 5.18
N ARG A 107 13.46 -9.75 6.40
CA ARG A 107 13.49 -8.54 7.24
C ARG A 107 14.93 -8.07 7.49
N ALA A 108 15.81 -8.99 7.88
CA ALA A 108 17.20 -8.65 8.16
C ALA A 108 17.94 -8.18 6.89
N LEU A 109 17.79 -8.90 5.77
CA LEU A 109 18.35 -8.53 4.48
C LEU A 109 17.83 -7.17 4.01
N GLY A 110 16.53 -6.90 4.17
CA GLY A 110 15.91 -5.60 3.87
C GLY A 110 16.54 -4.46 4.66
N HIS A 111 16.75 -4.64 5.96
CA HIS A 111 17.44 -3.62 6.77
C HIS A 111 18.91 -3.44 6.37
N LEU A 112 19.61 -4.48 5.93
CA LEU A 112 20.98 -4.33 5.43
C LEU A 112 21.01 -3.62 4.08
N ALA A 113 20.08 -3.92 3.18
CA ALA A 113 19.97 -3.29 1.87
C ALA A 113 19.46 -1.84 1.94
N SER A 114 18.81 -1.43 3.02
CA SER A 114 18.30 -0.07 3.14
C SER A 114 19.42 0.95 3.40
N HIS A 115 20.47 0.58 4.14
CA HIS A 115 21.62 1.45 4.39
C HIS A 115 22.57 1.49 3.20
N GLU A 116 22.99 2.70 2.82
CA GLU A 116 23.96 2.93 1.75
C GLU A 116 25.28 2.16 1.97
N ALA A 117 25.81 2.19 3.20
CA ALA A 117 27.10 1.57 3.54
C ALA A 117 27.11 0.03 3.45
N THR A 118 25.95 -0.62 3.47
CA THR A 118 25.85 -2.09 3.47
C THR A 118 25.09 -2.66 2.27
N PHE A 119 24.56 -1.81 1.40
CA PHE A 119 23.81 -2.24 0.24
C PHE A 119 24.62 -3.15 -0.69
N GLU A 120 25.87 -2.76 -1.02
CA GLU A 120 26.68 -3.54 -1.96
C GLU A 120 26.97 -4.96 -1.45
N ALA A 121 27.11 -5.17 -0.14
CA ALA A 121 27.31 -6.51 0.41
C ALA A 121 26.08 -7.43 0.21
N VAL A 122 24.87 -6.87 0.17
CA VAL A 122 23.66 -7.63 -0.21
C VAL A 122 23.59 -7.77 -1.73
N ALA A 123 23.99 -6.73 -2.47
CA ALA A 123 23.96 -6.70 -3.93
C ALA A 123 25.01 -7.61 -4.58
N GLU A 124 26.06 -8.03 -3.88
CA GLU A 124 26.96 -9.11 -4.33
C GLU A 124 26.20 -10.42 -4.61
N HIS A 125 25.04 -10.61 -3.97
CA HIS A 125 24.14 -11.74 -4.16
C HIS A 125 22.82 -11.35 -4.86
N GLU A 126 22.85 -10.25 -5.64
CA GLU A 126 21.66 -9.59 -6.18
C GLU A 126 20.68 -10.54 -6.89
N ALA A 127 21.17 -11.37 -7.82
CA ALA A 127 20.29 -12.27 -8.59
C ALA A 127 19.54 -13.26 -7.68
N GLU A 128 20.26 -13.93 -6.77
CA GLU A 128 19.68 -14.91 -5.85
C GLU A 128 18.70 -14.26 -4.87
N VAL A 129 19.08 -13.10 -4.30
CA VAL A 129 18.25 -12.38 -3.33
C VAL A 129 16.98 -11.84 -3.97
N VAL A 130 17.08 -11.22 -5.15
CA VAL A 130 15.93 -10.63 -5.86
C VAL A 130 14.99 -11.72 -6.35
N GLU A 131 15.49 -12.81 -6.92
CA GLU A 131 14.63 -13.91 -7.36
C GLU A 131 13.91 -14.57 -6.20
N ALA A 132 14.59 -14.83 -5.08
CA ALA A 132 13.96 -15.37 -3.89
C ALA A 132 12.89 -14.42 -3.32
N ALA A 133 13.17 -13.11 -3.25
CA ALA A 133 12.20 -12.14 -2.75
C ALA A 133 10.97 -12.02 -3.67
N ILE A 134 11.14 -12.10 -5.00
CA ILE A 134 10.02 -12.12 -5.96
C ILE A 134 9.17 -13.37 -5.77
N ASP A 135 9.80 -14.55 -5.70
CA ASP A 135 9.10 -15.83 -5.55
C ASP A 135 8.33 -15.89 -4.23
N ILE A 136 8.99 -15.55 -3.12
CA ILE A 136 8.37 -15.53 -1.79
C ILE A 136 7.23 -14.50 -1.76
N ALA A 137 7.41 -13.27 -2.26
CA ALA A 137 6.33 -12.28 -2.29
C ALA A 137 5.08 -12.79 -3.05
N SER A 138 5.31 -13.56 -4.11
CA SER A 138 4.26 -14.08 -4.99
C SER A 138 3.55 -15.32 -4.43
N THR A 139 4.22 -16.12 -3.60
CA THR A 139 3.73 -17.43 -3.17
C THR A 139 3.46 -17.55 -1.66
N CYS A 140 3.97 -16.65 -0.83
CA CYS A 140 4.00 -16.83 0.63
C CYS A 140 2.63 -17.05 1.27
N LEU A 141 1.58 -16.37 0.79
CA LEU A 141 0.22 -16.55 1.34
C LEU A 141 -0.28 -17.98 1.12
N LYS A 142 -0.07 -18.51 -0.09
CA LYS A 142 -0.40 -19.89 -0.44
C LYS A 142 0.47 -20.86 0.36
N GLU A 143 1.76 -20.60 0.48
CA GLU A 143 2.68 -21.45 1.23
C GLU A 143 2.29 -21.55 2.71
N VAL A 144 1.96 -20.42 3.36
CA VAL A 144 1.51 -20.43 4.76
C VAL A 144 0.17 -21.14 4.92
N TYR A 145 -0.73 -21.00 3.95
CA TYR A 145 -1.98 -21.74 3.95
C TYR A 145 -1.72 -23.25 3.87
N GLU A 146 -0.99 -23.71 2.84
CA GLU A 146 -0.75 -25.13 2.61
C GLU A 146 0.10 -25.79 3.71
N LYS A 147 1.09 -25.08 4.25
CA LYS A 147 2.03 -25.64 5.24
C LYS A 147 1.63 -25.40 6.69
N PHE A 148 0.58 -24.63 6.97
CA PHE A 148 0.17 -24.36 8.33
C PHE A 148 -1.35 -24.21 8.50
N VAL A 149 -1.98 -23.21 7.88
CA VAL A 149 -3.40 -22.88 8.18
C VAL A 149 -4.36 -23.98 7.73
N GLY A 150 -4.14 -24.56 6.54
CA GLY A 150 -4.94 -25.65 5.98
C GLY A 150 -4.67 -27.02 6.60
N LEU A 151 -3.66 -27.15 7.47
CA LEU A 151 -3.34 -28.38 8.16
C LEU A 151 -4.19 -28.56 9.43
N LYS A 152 -4.48 -29.81 9.77
CA LYS A 152 -5.06 -30.15 11.08
C LYS A 152 -4.07 -29.80 12.18
N GLU A 153 -4.57 -29.51 13.37
CA GLU A 153 -3.73 -29.11 14.51
C GLU A 153 -2.61 -30.12 14.82
N SER A 154 -2.89 -31.42 14.67
CA SER A 154 -1.94 -32.53 14.87
C SER A 154 -0.84 -32.61 13.80
N GLU A 155 -1.06 -32.01 12.63
CA GLU A 155 -0.12 -32.01 11.50
C GLU A 155 0.77 -30.76 11.50
N ARG A 156 0.40 -29.74 12.28
CA ARG A 156 1.19 -28.51 12.40
C ARG A 156 2.43 -28.75 13.27
N LEU A 157 3.58 -28.32 12.76
CA LEU A 157 4.84 -28.38 13.49
C LEU A 157 4.73 -27.61 14.82
N GLU A 158 5.06 -28.26 15.93
CA GLU A 158 4.90 -27.69 17.26
C GLU A 158 5.68 -26.37 17.41
N TYR A 159 6.89 -26.29 16.87
CA TYR A 159 7.70 -25.07 16.96
C TYR A 159 7.08 -23.88 16.19
N HIS A 160 6.34 -24.15 15.11
CA HIS A 160 5.60 -23.10 14.39
C HIS A 160 4.49 -22.55 15.27
N ARG A 161 3.68 -23.45 15.86
CA ARG A 161 2.60 -23.06 16.77
C ARG A 161 3.16 -22.25 17.93
N ASN A 162 4.22 -22.73 18.57
CA ASN A 162 4.82 -22.08 19.73
C ASN A 162 5.42 -20.72 19.41
N LEU A 163 6.05 -20.53 18.23
CA LEU A 163 6.53 -19.21 17.80
C LEU A 163 5.39 -18.21 17.58
N LEU A 164 4.28 -18.67 17.00
CA LEU A 164 3.12 -17.83 16.69
C LEU A 164 2.32 -17.44 17.93
N THR A 165 2.06 -18.40 18.83
CA THR A 165 1.18 -18.21 20.00
C THR A 165 1.94 -18.02 21.31
N ARG A 166 3.28 -18.07 21.28
CA ARG A 166 4.15 -18.13 22.48
C ARG A 166 3.80 -19.29 23.42
N GLY A 167 3.27 -20.39 22.86
CA GLY A 167 2.83 -21.56 23.63
C GLY A 167 1.47 -21.39 24.34
N HIS A 168 0.79 -20.26 24.13
CA HIS A 168 -0.48 -19.94 24.75
C HIS A 168 -1.47 -19.44 23.69
N GLY A 169 -2.14 -20.37 23.01
CA GLY A 169 -3.14 -20.02 22.01
C GLY A 169 -3.92 -21.22 21.53
N ASP A 170 -5.18 -20.99 21.21
CA ASP A 170 -6.02 -21.94 20.51
C ASP A 170 -5.73 -21.93 18.99
N LEU A 171 -6.42 -22.82 18.27
CA LEU A 171 -6.29 -22.96 16.82
C LEU A 171 -6.58 -21.65 16.08
N GLU A 172 -7.56 -20.89 16.55
CA GLU A 172 -8.00 -19.64 15.91
C GLU A 172 -6.94 -18.55 16.05
N LEU A 173 -6.38 -18.36 17.25
CA LEU A 173 -5.27 -17.42 17.46
C LEU A 173 -4.05 -17.81 16.60
N ALA A 174 -3.75 -19.11 16.49
CA ALA A 174 -2.67 -19.58 15.63
C ALA A 174 -2.92 -19.25 14.15
N ASN A 175 -4.17 -19.37 13.67
CA ASN A 175 -4.54 -19.01 12.30
C ASN A 175 -4.38 -17.51 12.05
N ILE A 176 -4.94 -16.66 12.92
CA ILE A 176 -4.83 -15.20 12.83
C ILE A 176 -3.36 -14.77 12.80
N LYS A 177 -2.53 -15.36 13.68
CA LYS A 177 -1.10 -15.07 13.71
C LYS A 177 -0.36 -15.54 12.47
N ALA A 178 -0.74 -16.69 11.91
CA ALA A 178 -0.15 -17.16 10.66
C ALA A 178 -0.48 -16.22 9.50
N GLU A 179 -1.71 -15.75 9.37
CA GLU A 179 -2.12 -14.77 8.35
C GLU A 179 -1.39 -13.42 8.51
N GLU A 180 -1.27 -12.94 9.76
CA GLU A 180 -0.50 -11.75 10.09
C GLU A 180 0.96 -11.91 9.64
N TRP A 181 1.60 -13.04 9.96
CA TRP A 181 3.01 -13.27 9.63
C TRP A 181 3.21 -13.53 8.13
N ALA A 182 2.25 -14.14 7.44
CA ALA A 182 2.28 -14.28 5.98
C ALA A 182 2.24 -12.90 5.30
N SER A 183 1.42 -11.99 5.81
CA SER A 183 1.33 -10.61 5.35
C SER A 183 2.64 -9.85 5.61
N GLN A 184 3.24 -10.02 6.78
CA GLN A 184 4.57 -9.47 7.10
C GLN A 184 5.66 -10.03 6.17
N LEU A 185 5.64 -11.33 5.88
CA LEU A 185 6.58 -11.99 4.97
C LEU A 185 6.51 -11.37 3.56
N GLN A 186 5.30 -11.17 3.02
CA GLN A 186 5.12 -10.46 1.75
C GLN A 186 5.67 -9.03 1.83
N CYS A 187 5.37 -8.29 2.90
CA CYS A 187 5.85 -6.92 3.08
C CYS A 187 7.38 -6.82 3.13
N TRP A 188 8.07 -7.71 3.85
CA TRP A 188 9.53 -7.70 3.93
C TRP A 188 10.18 -8.07 2.60
N SER A 189 9.56 -8.99 1.85
CA SER A 189 9.98 -9.32 0.48
C SER A 189 9.92 -8.08 -0.41
N LEU A 190 8.78 -7.38 -0.40
CA LEU A 190 8.59 -6.17 -1.20
C LEU A 190 9.49 -5.01 -0.76
N TYR A 191 9.73 -4.86 0.55
CA TYR A 191 10.64 -3.85 1.07
C TYR A 191 12.09 -4.07 0.60
N LEU A 192 12.55 -5.33 0.59
CA LEU A 192 13.85 -5.68 0.06
C LEU A 192 13.94 -5.35 -1.43
N LEU A 193 12.93 -5.73 -2.22
CA LEU A 193 12.86 -5.38 -3.66
C LEU A 193 12.85 -3.87 -3.89
N ASP A 194 12.16 -3.11 -3.04
CA ASP A 194 12.12 -1.65 -3.12
C ASP A 194 13.51 -1.04 -2.85
N CYS A 195 14.31 -1.62 -1.95
CA CYS A 195 15.68 -1.18 -1.71
C CYS A 195 16.58 -1.32 -2.95
N PHE A 196 16.38 -2.36 -3.77
CA PHE A 196 17.06 -2.54 -5.06
C PHE A 196 16.50 -1.59 -6.12
N ALA A 197 15.17 -1.52 -6.24
CA ALA A 197 14.50 -0.67 -7.22
C ALA A 197 14.82 0.81 -7.04
N CYS A 198 14.89 1.32 -5.80
CA CYS A 198 15.25 2.70 -5.50
C CYS A 198 16.68 3.08 -5.94
N ARG A 199 17.54 2.07 -6.18
CA ARG A 199 18.92 2.22 -6.64
C ARG A 199 19.08 1.82 -8.11
N GLU A 200 17.98 1.63 -8.83
CA GLU A 200 17.96 1.23 -10.25
C GLU A 200 18.65 -0.13 -10.50
N ARG A 201 18.72 -0.99 -9.48
CA ARG A 201 19.30 -2.34 -9.54
C ARG A 201 18.21 -3.37 -9.86
N SER A 202 18.59 -4.44 -10.56
CA SER A 202 17.72 -5.56 -10.92
C SER A 202 16.39 -5.24 -11.60
N LEU A 203 16.27 -4.07 -12.26
CA LEU A 203 15.03 -3.68 -12.92
C LEU A 203 14.59 -4.71 -13.97
N GLY A 204 15.51 -5.37 -14.67
CA GLY A 204 15.17 -6.44 -15.62
C GLY A 204 14.51 -7.67 -14.98
N LEU A 205 14.82 -7.97 -13.72
CA LEU A 205 14.18 -9.05 -12.96
C LEU A 205 12.85 -8.60 -12.34
N ILE A 206 12.86 -7.43 -11.69
CA ILE A 206 11.71 -6.89 -10.95
C ILE A 206 10.60 -6.44 -11.91
N CYS A 207 10.93 -5.87 -13.07
CA CYS A 207 9.94 -5.35 -14.02
C CYS A 207 9.41 -6.39 -15.02
N LYS A 208 9.54 -7.69 -14.70
CA LYS A 208 8.86 -8.74 -15.48
C LYS A 208 7.35 -8.50 -15.45
N LYS A 209 6.72 -8.51 -16.62
CA LYS A 209 5.28 -8.18 -16.79
C LYS A 209 4.36 -8.95 -15.84
N LYS A 210 4.64 -10.24 -15.63
CA LYS A 210 3.87 -11.09 -14.72
C LYS A 210 3.91 -10.55 -13.28
N PHE A 211 5.11 -10.34 -12.75
CA PHE A 211 5.27 -9.86 -11.37
C PHE A 211 4.67 -8.46 -11.17
N LEU A 212 4.83 -7.55 -12.14
CA LEU A 212 4.21 -6.22 -12.07
C LEU A 212 2.68 -6.27 -11.95
N LYS A 213 2.03 -7.25 -12.58
CA LYS A 213 0.59 -7.50 -12.42
C LYS A 213 0.27 -8.10 -11.05
N ASP A 214 1.07 -9.05 -10.61
CA ASP A 214 0.89 -9.70 -9.30
C ASP A 214 0.99 -8.67 -8.15
N LEU A 215 1.88 -7.67 -8.27
CA LEU A 215 2.02 -6.57 -7.30
C LEU A 215 0.71 -5.84 -7.02
N CYS A 216 -0.19 -5.74 -8.01
CA CYS A 216 -1.50 -5.09 -7.85
C CYS A 216 -2.40 -5.78 -6.81
N GLY A 217 -2.18 -7.07 -6.54
CA GLY A 217 -2.92 -7.86 -5.53
C GLY A 217 -2.22 -7.96 -4.18
N MET A 218 -0.99 -7.43 -4.05
CA MET A 218 -0.20 -7.51 -2.82
C MET A 218 -0.52 -6.31 -1.94
N TRP A 219 -1.35 -6.50 -0.92
CA TRP A 219 -1.95 -5.44 -0.09
C TRP A 219 -1.34 -5.32 1.32
N GLY A 220 -0.46 -6.25 1.71
CA GLY A 220 0.23 -6.20 3.01
C GLY A 220 -0.62 -6.59 4.23
N GLY A 221 -1.90 -6.93 4.03
CA GLY A 221 -2.81 -7.48 5.04
C GLY A 221 -3.41 -6.45 6.01
N LEU A 222 -4.52 -6.83 6.68
CA LEU A 222 -5.24 -5.95 7.63
C LEU A 222 -4.41 -5.53 8.83
N ALA A 223 -3.47 -6.37 9.26
CA ALA A 223 -2.63 -6.10 10.42
C ALA A 223 -1.54 -5.05 10.16
N ASN A 224 -1.30 -4.69 8.89
CA ASN A 224 -0.29 -3.72 8.49
C ASN A 224 -0.86 -2.69 7.51
N PRO A 225 -1.87 -1.88 7.93
CA PRO A 225 -2.61 -1.00 7.03
C PRO A 225 -1.75 0.12 6.44
N THR A 226 -0.62 0.45 7.07
CA THR A 226 0.34 1.45 6.60
C THR A 226 1.41 0.86 5.67
N SER A 227 1.34 -0.44 5.36
CA SER A 227 2.29 -1.09 4.47
C SER A 227 2.27 -0.42 3.10
N PRO A 228 3.44 -0.08 2.52
CA PRO A 228 3.50 0.30 1.12
C PRO A 228 2.98 -0.80 0.19
N ALA A 229 3.08 -2.06 0.62
CA ALA A 229 2.66 -3.25 -0.12
C ALA A 229 3.14 -3.20 -1.59
N GLY A 230 2.42 -3.82 -2.53
CA GLY A 230 2.82 -3.82 -3.94
C GLY A 230 2.74 -2.44 -4.57
N ILE A 231 1.81 -1.59 -4.12
CA ILE A 231 1.63 -0.22 -4.62
C ILE A 231 2.85 0.66 -4.37
N GLY A 232 3.51 0.51 -3.24
CA GLY A 232 4.73 1.25 -2.91
C GLY A 232 5.89 0.85 -3.81
N LEU A 233 6.04 -0.44 -4.13
CA LEU A 233 7.05 -0.89 -5.09
C LEU A 233 6.72 -0.38 -6.51
N LEU A 234 5.44 -0.43 -6.92
CA LEU A 234 5.00 0.14 -8.20
C LEU A 234 5.29 1.63 -8.32
N ARG A 235 5.17 2.39 -7.22
CA ARG A 235 5.54 3.81 -7.16
C ARG A 235 7.02 4.02 -7.46
N THR A 236 7.88 3.15 -6.97
CA THR A 236 9.33 3.18 -7.26
C THR A 236 9.61 2.80 -8.71
N LEU A 237 8.94 1.78 -9.24
CA LEU A 237 9.11 1.22 -10.59
C LEU A 237 8.41 2.01 -11.72
N ARG A 238 8.06 3.28 -11.47
CA ARG A 238 7.26 4.16 -12.34
C ARG A 238 7.56 4.06 -13.84
N GLU A 239 8.84 3.92 -14.21
CA GLU A 239 9.25 3.93 -15.60
C GLU A 239 8.73 2.73 -16.42
N ASN A 240 8.53 1.60 -15.76
CA ASN A 240 8.17 0.31 -16.37
C ASN A 240 6.66 0.01 -16.30
N VAL A 241 5.89 0.86 -15.60
CA VAL A 241 4.46 0.62 -15.33
C VAL A 241 3.57 1.18 -16.45
N ALA A 242 4.00 2.23 -17.15
CA ALA A 242 3.17 2.98 -18.11
C ALA A 242 2.65 2.13 -19.28
N ASP A 243 3.36 1.05 -19.64
CA ASP A 243 3.01 0.16 -20.76
C ASP A 243 2.10 -1.01 -20.34
N LEU A 244 1.73 -1.11 -19.06
CA LEU A 244 0.87 -2.17 -18.54
C LEU A 244 -0.49 -1.61 -18.14
N GLU A 245 -1.45 -1.68 -19.06
CA GLU A 245 -2.81 -1.16 -18.86
C GLU A 245 -3.44 -1.64 -17.55
N GLU A 246 -3.30 -2.94 -17.24
CA GLU A 246 -3.84 -3.55 -16.03
C GLU A 246 -3.30 -2.89 -14.75
N VAL A 247 -2.00 -2.58 -14.72
CA VAL A 247 -1.37 -1.92 -13.57
C VAL A 247 -1.82 -0.47 -13.45
N VAL A 248 -1.95 0.24 -14.59
CA VAL A 248 -2.48 1.61 -14.61
C VAL A 248 -3.93 1.65 -14.11
N VAL A 249 -4.76 0.69 -14.53
CA VAL A 249 -6.15 0.57 -14.06
C VAL A 249 -6.19 0.26 -12.56
N ASN A 250 -5.32 -0.62 -12.07
CA ASN A 250 -5.25 -0.90 -10.63
C ASN A 250 -4.85 0.36 -9.84
N LEU A 251 -3.83 1.10 -10.28
CA LEU A 251 -3.46 2.38 -9.66
C LEU A 251 -4.63 3.37 -9.67
N CYS A 252 -5.43 3.42 -10.74
CA CYS A 252 -6.64 4.22 -10.78
C CYS A 252 -7.66 3.76 -9.72
N ASN A 253 -7.90 2.46 -9.59
CA ASN A 253 -8.82 1.91 -8.59
C ASN A 253 -8.34 2.22 -7.16
N VAL A 254 -7.06 1.99 -6.86
CA VAL A 254 -6.46 2.29 -5.55
C VAL A 254 -6.48 3.79 -5.27
N SER A 255 -6.32 4.66 -6.27
CA SER A 255 -6.44 6.11 -6.06
C SER A 255 -7.85 6.56 -5.61
N ARG A 256 -8.89 5.75 -5.85
CA ARG A 256 -10.26 5.97 -5.36
C ARG A 256 -10.55 5.25 -4.03
N SER A 257 -9.56 4.56 -3.46
CA SER A 257 -9.71 3.93 -2.14
C SER A 257 -9.83 4.99 -1.03
N SER A 258 -10.08 4.53 0.19
CA SER A 258 -10.08 5.39 1.39
C SER A 258 -9.15 4.87 2.46
N ASP A 259 -8.14 4.11 2.04
CA ASP A 259 -7.06 3.58 2.88
C ASP A 259 -5.77 4.38 2.67
N ASP A 260 -4.74 4.00 3.43
CA ASP A 260 -3.45 4.68 3.41
C ASP A 260 -2.69 4.49 2.08
N THR A 261 -3.07 3.53 1.23
CA THR A 261 -2.40 3.32 -0.06
C THR A 261 -2.86 4.32 -1.13
N GLN A 262 -3.99 5.01 -0.90
CA GLN A 262 -4.55 6.00 -1.83
C GLN A 262 -3.52 7.04 -2.27
N HIS A 263 -2.76 7.61 -1.33
CA HIS A 263 -1.78 8.65 -1.64
C HIS A 263 -0.64 8.12 -2.51
N MET A 264 -0.21 6.87 -2.31
CA MET A 264 0.86 6.27 -3.11
C MET A 264 0.39 6.06 -4.55
N ALA A 265 -0.84 5.59 -4.75
CA ALA A 265 -1.41 5.43 -6.08
C ALA A 265 -1.60 6.77 -6.81
N ILE A 266 -2.10 7.81 -6.11
CA ILE A 266 -2.18 9.17 -6.65
C ILE A 266 -0.78 9.66 -7.04
N ASP A 267 0.20 9.56 -6.15
CA ASP A 267 1.57 9.99 -6.43
C ASP A 267 2.16 9.27 -7.65
N SER A 268 1.93 7.97 -7.80
CA SER A 268 2.37 7.18 -8.95
C SER A 268 1.76 7.70 -10.25
N LEU A 269 0.43 7.89 -10.29
CA LEU A 269 -0.26 8.41 -11.47
C LEU A 269 0.19 9.82 -11.82
N LEU A 270 0.38 10.70 -10.82
CA LEU A 270 0.86 12.06 -11.06
C LEU A 270 2.28 12.08 -11.62
N GLN A 271 3.16 11.19 -11.17
CA GLN A 271 4.51 11.08 -11.72
C GLN A 271 4.47 10.61 -13.19
N LEU A 272 3.66 9.59 -13.51
CA LEU A 272 3.48 9.12 -14.88
C LEU A 272 2.94 10.21 -15.81
N LEU A 273 2.03 11.06 -15.31
CA LEU A 273 1.42 12.14 -16.09
C LEU A 273 2.32 13.38 -16.27
N ARG A 274 3.32 13.57 -15.39
CA ARG A 274 4.31 14.64 -15.54
C ARG A 274 5.40 14.31 -16.55
N ASP A 275 5.64 13.02 -16.78
CA ASP A 275 6.56 12.56 -17.80
C ASP A 275 5.94 12.72 -19.21
N PRO A 276 6.53 13.53 -20.11
CA PRO A 276 5.91 13.83 -21.41
C PRO A 276 5.70 12.58 -22.29
N VAL A 277 6.58 11.58 -22.19
CA VAL A 277 6.52 10.37 -23.01
C VAL A 277 5.41 9.43 -22.52
N ARG A 278 5.27 9.30 -21.19
CA ARG A 278 4.31 8.38 -20.56
C ARG A 278 2.94 8.99 -20.38
N ARG A 279 2.83 10.31 -20.27
CA ARG A 279 1.57 11.05 -20.07
C ARG A 279 0.47 10.56 -21.00
N TYR A 280 0.72 10.55 -22.30
CA TYR A 280 -0.29 10.20 -23.30
C TYR A 280 -0.62 8.70 -23.34
N LYS A 281 0.23 7.83 -22.75
CA LYS A 281 -0.07 6.41 -22.59
C LYS A 281 -1.08 6.15 -21.47
N VAL A 282 -1.09 6.97 -20.43
CA VAL A 282 -1.87 6.72 -19.20
C VAL A 282 -3.03 7.68 -18.99
N ILE A 283 -3.01 8.87 -19.62
CA ILE A 283 -3.98 9.94 -19.37
C ILE A 283 -5.43 9.53 -19.62
N ASP A 284 -5.67 8.67 -20.62
CA ASP A 284 -7.03 8.24 -20.95
C ASP A 284 -7.69 7.39 -19.86
N LYS A 285 -6.89 6.72 -19.03
CA LYS A 285 -7.37 5.97 -17.86
C LYS A 285 -7.31 6.82 -16.59
N ALA A 286 -6.23 7.55 -16.41
CA ALA A 286 -5.96 8.29 -15.19
C ALA A 286 -6.84 9.54 -15.04
N ALA A 287 -7.10 10.29 -16.11
CA ALA A 287 -7.77 11.58 -16.01
C ALA A 287 -9.22 11.50 -15.50
N PRO A 288 -10.10 10.57 -15.99
CA PRO A 288 -11.45 10.43 -15.45
C PRO A 288 -11.47 10.21 -13.94
N VAL A 289 -10.53 9.41 -13.45
CA VAL A 289 -10.46 9.05 -12.03
C VAL A 289 -9.85 10.16 -11.19
N LEU A 290 -8.73 10.74 -11.64
CA LEU A 290 -8.05 11.81 -10.92
C LEU A 290 -8.88 13.10 -10.87
N ALA A 291 -9.71 13.37 -11.88
CA ALA A 291 -10.62 14.51 -11.89
C ALA A 291 -11.61 14.49 -10.70
N ASP A 292 -11.98 13.31 -10.20
CA ASP A 292 -12.87 13.18 -9.05
C ASP A 292 -12.17 13.47 -7.72
N LEU A 293 -10.84 13.47 -7.71
CA LEU A 293 -9.98 13.64 -6.54
C LEU A 293 -9.48 15.09 -6.35
N VAL A 294 -9.84 16.02 -7.25
CA VAL A 294 -9.32 17.41 -7.26
C VAL A 294 -9.79 18.28 -6.09
N GLU A 295 -10.75 17.81 -5.31
CA GLU A 295 -11.23 18.48 -4.11
C GLU A 295 -10.51 18.03 -2.82
N ILE A 296 -9.60 17.05 -2.91
CA ILE A 296 -8.80 16.62 -1.76
C ILE A 296 -7.93 17.79 -1.28
N ARG A 297 -8.07 18.14 -0.01
CA ARG A 297 -7.26 19.19 0.62
C ARG A 297 -5.89 18.70 1.05
N SER A 298 -5.85 17.57 1.73
CA SER A 298 -4.63 16.99 2.28
C SER A 298 -4.76 15.48 2.39
N LEU A 299 -3.65 14.78 2.18
CA LEU A 299 -3.50 13.34 2.44
C LEU A 299 -2.28 13.15 3.35
N GLY A 300 -2.51 12.70 4.59
CA GLY A 300 -1.49 12.65 5.62
C GLY A 300 -0.81 14.00 5.81
N ARG A 301 0.52 14.05 5.61
CA ARG A 301 1.33 15.27 5.72
C ARG A 301 1.40 16.11 4.43
N LYS A 302 0.78 15.68 3.33
CA LYS A 302 0.82 16.40 2.04
C LYS A 302 -0.36 17.36 1.91
N PRO A 303 -0.14 18.69 1.99
CA PRO A 303 -1.20 19.66 1.71
C PRO A 303 -1.40 19.85 0.20
N LYS A 304 -2.54 20.42 -0.20
CA LYS A 304 -2.86 20.87 -1.56
C LYS A 304 -2.86 19.76 -2.63
N VAL A 305 -3.23 18.53 -2.27
CA VAL A 305 -3.22 17.39 -3.20
C VAL A 305 -4.11 17.63 -4.43
N GLY A 306 -5.36 18.06 -4.22
CA GLY A 306 -6.30 18.33 -5.31
C GLY A 306 -5.82 19.43 -6.27
N GLN A 307 -5.05 20.40 -5.77
CA GLN A 307 -4.40 21.42 -6.60
C GLN A 307 -3.28 20.81 -7.46
N ALA A 308 -2.44 19.95 -6.88
CA ALA A 308 -1.40 19.25 -7.62
C ALA A 308 -1.97 18.34 -8.72
N ILE A 309 -3.10 17.67 -8.44
CA ILE A 309 -3.83 16.89 -9.45
C ILE A 309 -4.33 17.80 -10.57
N THR A 310 -5.03 18.89 -10.22
CA THR A 310 -5.56 19.86 -11.20
C THR A 310 -4.45 20.39 -12.11
N GLN A 311 -3.33 20.82 -11.54
CA GLN A 311 -2.19 21.34 -12.29
C GLN A 311 -1.60 20.28 -13.24
N THR A 312 -1.44 19.04 -12.75
CA THR A 312 -0.88 17.95 -13.56
C THR A 312 -1.81 17.56 -14.72
N LEU A 313 -3.13 17.49 -14.48
CA LEU A 313 -4.09 17.17 -15.54
C LEU A 313 -4.20 18.29 -16.58
N LEU A 314 -4.18 19.56 -16.15
CA LEU A 314 -4.38 20.70 -17.04
C LEU A 314 -3.08 21.27 -17.66
N GLN A 315 -1.91 20.71 -17.36
CA GLN A 315 -0.60 21.19 -17.83
C GLN A 315 -0.55 21.46 -19.34
N ASP A 316 -1.15 20.59 -20.15
CA ASP A 316 -1.21 20.71 -21.61
C ASP A 316 -2.65 20.87 -22.14
N TYR A 317 -3.55 21.43 -21.33
CA TYR A 317 -4.98 21.48 -21.67
C TYR A 317 -5.24 22.14 -23.03
N HIS A 318 -4.50 23.19 -23.39
CA HIS A 318 -4.62 23.82 -24.69
C HIS A 318 -4.25 22.89 -25.85
N LYS A 319 -3.18 22.10 -25.74
CA LYS A 319 -2.82 21.11 -26.77
C LYS A 319 -3.88 20.01 -26.89
N VAL A 320 -4.38 19.55 -25.75
CA VAL A 320 -5.45 18.55 -25.67
C VAL A 320 -6.75 19.05 -26.32
N LYS A 321 -7.15 20.29 -26.02
CA LYS A 321 -8.37 20.90 -26.56
C LYS A 321 -8.35 20.98 -28.09
N PHE A 322 -7.16 21.11 -28.68
CA PHE A 322 -7.01 21.38 -30.11
C PHE A 322 -6.42 20.24 -30.96
N GLY A 323 -6.02 19.08 -30.43
CA GLY A 323 -5.63 18.01 -31.37
C GLY A 323 -5.02 16.69 -30.88
N GLU A 324 -4.57 16.54 -29.64
CA GLU A 324 -3.68 15.40 -29.34
C GLU A 324 -4.33 14.16 -28.70
N LEU A 325 -5.52 14.26 -28.11
CA LEU A 325 -6.16 13.10 -27.45
C LEU A 325 -7.11 12.33 -28.36
N LYS A 326 -7.04 11.00 -28.28
CA LYS A 326 -7.96 10.08 -28.98
C LYS A 326 -9.28 9.89 -28.24
N SER A 327 -9.25 9.85 -26.91
CA SER A 327 -10.45 9.56 -26.10
C SER A 327 -11.33 10.79 -25.91
N GLU A 328 -12.57 10.68 -26.38
CA GLU A 328 -13.61 11.69 -26.18
C GLU A 328 -14.00 11.84 -24.69
N ARG A 329 -13.98 10.73 -23.95
CA ARG A 329 -14.22 10.74 -22.49
C ARG A 329 -13.20 11.63 -21.80
N THR A 330 -11.92 11.49 -22.15
CA THR A 330 -10.84 12.27 -21.54
C THR A 330 -10.95 13.75 -21.86
N LYS A 331 -11.26 14.10 -23.12
CA LYS A 331 -11.49 15.50 -23.53
C LYS A 331 -12.61 16.14 -22.73
N ARG A 332 -13.74 15.44 -22.60
CA ARG A 332 -14.87 15.91 -21.79
C ARG A 332 -14.48 16.12 -20.33
N THR A 333 -13.83 15.12 -19.71
CA THR A 333 -13.37 15.21 -18.32
C THR A 333 -12.45 16.41 -18.11
N LEU A 334 -11.48 16.65 -18.99
CA LEU A 334 -10.56 17.77 -18.87
C LEU A 334 -11.26 19.11 -19.07
N GLY A 335 -12.26 19.17 -19.97
CA GLY A 335 -13.13 20.34 -20.15
C GLY A 335 -13.95 20.66 -18.91
N GLU A 336 -14.65 19.66 -18.36
CA GLU A 336 -15.41 19.80 -17.12
C GLU A 336 -14.51 20.24 -15.95
N LEU A 337 -13.28 19.71 -15.89
CA LEU A 337 -12.30 20.07 -14.88
C LEU A 337 -11.83 21.53 -15.02
N TRP A 338 -11.57 21.98 -16.25
CA TRP A 338 -11.24 23.38 -16.53
C TRP A 338 -12.37 24.30 -16.09
N ASP A 339 -13.59 23.99 -16.49
CA ASP A 339 -14.77 24.78 -16.13
C ASP A 339 -14.97 24.83 -14.61
N LEU A 340 -14.78 23.70 -13.91
CA LEU A 340 -14.94 23.63 -12.46
C LEU A 340 -13.85 24.38 -11.69
N LYS A 341 -12.57 24.18 -12.02
CA LYS A 341 -11.43 24.63 -11.20
C LYS A 341 -10.79 25.92 -11.67
N VAL A 342 -11.09 26.38 -12.89
CA VAL A 342 -10.57 27.63 -13.46
C VAL A 342 -11.72 28.63 -13.60
N GLU A 343 -12.67 28.38 -14.50
CA GLU A 343 -13.73 29.35 -14.84
C GLU A 343 -14.67 29.60 -13.67
N ARG A 344 -15.20 28.54 -13.07
CA ARG A 344 -16.18 28.65 -11.99
C ARG A 344 -15.57 29.21 -10.72
N VAL A 345 -14.32 28.84 -10.40
CA VAL A 345 -13.58 29.44 -9.27
C VAL A 345 -13.42 30.94 -9.47
N LYS A 346 -12.99 31.37 -10.67
CA LYS A 346 -12.87 32.79 -11.01
C LYS A 346 -14.22 33.50 -10.90
N LYS A 347 -15.27 32.96 -11.52
CA LYS A 347 -16.61 33.53 -11.49
C LYS A 347 -17.13 33.68 -10.07
N GLU A 348 -17.11 32.63 -9.26
CA GLU A 348 -17.59 32.67 -7.87
C GLU A 348 -16.74 33.56 -6.96
N SER A 349 -15.46 33.80 -7.29
CA SER A 349 -14.62 34.75 -6.54
C SER A 349 -14.98 36.21 -6.77
N LEU A 350 -15.63 36.53 -7.89
CA LEU A 350 -16.08 37.87 -8.26
C LEU A 350 -17.55 38.14 -7.89
N MET A 351 -18.28 37.12 -7.45
CA MET A 351 -19.69 37.25 -7.05
C MET A 351 -19.82 37.90 -5.67
N SER A 352 -20.85 38.72 -5.52
CA SER A 352 -21.24 39.26 -4.22
C SER A 352 -21.75 38.15 -3.29
N GLU A 353 -21.69 38.40 -1.98
CA GLU A 353 -22.25 37.45 -1.01
C GLU A 353 -23.75 37.19 -1.23
N GLN A 354 -24.48 38.20 -1.72
CA GLN A 354 -25.91 38.09 -1.98
C GLN A 354 -26.18 37.10 -3.12
N GLU A 355 -25.46 37.21 -4.23
CA GLU A 355 -25.61 36.27 -5.34
C GLU A 355 -25.17 34.84 -4.95
N ILE A 356 -24.16 34.71 -4.08
CA ILE A 356 -23.77 33.40 -3.53
C ILE A 356 -24.89 32.81 -2.68
N ARG A 357 -25.56 33.62 -1.83
CA ARG A 357 -26.72 33.19 -1.03
C ARG A 357 -27.90 32.77 -1.92
N GLU A 358 -28.21 33.53 -2.96
CA GLU A 358 -29.28 33.20 -3.91
C GLU A 358 -29.03 31.86 -4.59
N LYS A 359 -27.80 31.61 -5.06
CA LYS A 359 -27.40 30.31 -5.59
C LYS A 359 -27.54 29.17 -4.57
N GLN A 360 -27.20 29.41 -3.30
CA GLN A 360 -27.39 28.40 -2.25
C GLN A 360 -28.86 28.04 -2.08
N VAL A 361 -29.76 29.04 -2.09
CA VAL A 361 -31.21 28.82 -1.98
C VAL A 361 -31.72 28.04 -3.18
N LEU A 362 -31.37 28.44 -4.40
CA LEU A 362 -31.77 27.75 -5.64
C LEU A 362 -31.27 26.30 -5.67
N ALA A 363 -30.01 26.06 -5.30
CA ALA A 363 -29.48 24.71 -5.19
C ALA A 363 -30.24 23.87 -4.16
N GLY A 364 -30.64 24.47 -3.04
CA GLY A 364 -31.46 23.83 -2.01
C GLY A 364 -32.86 23.46 -2.51
N ILE A 365 -33.48 24.30 -3.35
CA ILE A 365 -34.78 24.01 -4.00
C ILE A 365 -34.62 22.82 -4.96
N LEU A 366 -33.64 22.86 -5.86
CA LEU A 366 -33.40 21.76 -6.81
C LEU A 366 -33.06 20.44 -6.12
N LYS A 367 -32.32 20.46 -5.00
CA LYS A 367 -32.11 19.26 -4.18
C LYS A 367 -33.44 18.71 -3.66
N LYS A 368 -34.35 19.55 -3.18
CA LYS A 368 -35.67 19.12 -2.69
C LYS A 368 -36.52 18.55 -3.82
N GLU A 369 -36.48 19.15 -5.01
CA GLU A 369 -37.11 18.60 -6.22
C GLU A 369 -36.53 17.22 -6.55
N GLY A 370 -35.20 17.08 -6.57
CA GLY A 370 -34.55 15.78 -6.81
C GLY A 370 -34.97 14.72 -5.79
N ASN A 371 -35.10 15.08 -4.51
CA ASN A 371 -35.62 14.18 -3.47
C ASN A 371 -37.08 13.76 -3.74
N ARG A 372 -37.91 14.67 -4.27
CA ARG A 372 -39.32 14.38 -4.61
C ARG A 372 -39.41 13.44 -5.81
N GLU A 373 -38.64 13.69 -6.87
CA GLU A 373 -38.57 12.80 -8.04
C GLU A 373 -38.05 11.41 -7.63
N PHE A 374 -37.01 11.35 -6.79
CA PHE A 374 -36.50 10.10 -6.24
C PHE A 374 -37.56 9.34 -5.44
N GLY A 375 -38.29 10.03 -4.55
CA GLY A 375 -39.38 9.44 -3.78
C GLY A 375 -40.55 8.94 -4.65
N SER A 376 -40.72 9.55 -5.83
CA SER A 376 -41.72 9.14 -6.83
C SER A 376 -41.23 8.02 -7.75
N ARG A 377 -40.02 7.48 -7.51
CA ARG A 377 -39.33 6.45 -8.31
C ARG A 377 -38.95 6.89 -9.73
N GLU A 378 -38.96 8.19 -10.01
CA GLU A 378 -38.49 8.76 -11.27
C GLU A 378 -36.98 9.02 -11.18
N ILE A 379 -36.19 7.95 -11.23
CA ILE A 379 -34.76 7.98 -10.85
C ILE A 379 -33.93 8.86 -11.79
N GLU A 380 -34.17 8.79 -13.10
CA GLU A 380 -33.47 9.58 -14.10
C GLU A 380 -33.75 11.08 -13.93
N LYS A 381 -35.01 11.44 -13.61
CA LYS A 381 -35.38 12.83 -13.32
C LYS A 381 -34.69 13.33 -12.05
N ALA A 382 -34.59 12.47 -11.02
CA ALA A 382 -33.85 12.80 -9.82
C ALA A 382 -32.37 13.10 -10.11
N VAL A 383 -31.72 12.29 -10.97
CA VAL A 383 -30.34 12.53 -11.41
C VAL A 383 -30.19 13.89 -12.09
N VAL A 384 -31.10 14.26 -12.99
CA VAL A 384 -31.10 15.57 -13.66
C VAL A 384 -31.18 16.69 -12.62
N LYS A 385 -32.13 16.62 -11.69
CA LYS A 385 -32.31 17.63 -10.64
C LYS A 385 -31.12 17.75 -9.70
N TYR A 386 -30.51 16.63 -9.29
CA TYR A 386 -29.28 16.68 -8.49
C TYR A 386 -28.09 17.25 -9.27
N THR A 387 -28.03 17.00 -10.57
CA THR A 387 -26.98 17.58 -11.44
C THR A 387 -27.11 19.09 -11.55
N GLU A 388 -28.33 19.60 -11.78
CA GLU A 388 -28.62 21.04 -11.76
C GLU A 388 -28.33 21.66 -10.38
N ALA A 389 -28.67 20.95 -9.30
CA ALA A 389 -28.36 21.39 -7.94
C ALA A 389 -26.84 21.54 -7.74
N LEU A 390 -26.02 20.60 -8.22
CA LEU A 390 -24.55 20.65 -8.13
C LEU A 390 -23.93 21.76 -8.99
N SER A 391 -24.51 22.06 -10.16
CA SER A 391 -24.04 23.15 -11.02
C SER A 391 -24.28 24.52 -10.39
N LEU A 392 -25.38 24.69 -9.63
CA LEU A 392 -25.66 25.94 -8.93
C LEU A 392 -25.05 26.04 -7.52
N CYS A 393 -24.92 24.93 -6.80
CA CYS A 393 -24.46 24.92 -5.41
C CYS A 393 -23.02 25.46 -5.29
N PRO A 394 -22.77 26.60 -4.59
CA PRO A 394 -21.46 27.22 -4.55
C PRO A 394 -20.34 26.29 -4.08
N LEU A 395 -19.14 26.46 -4.62
CA LEU A 395 -17.99 25.59 -4.33
C LEU A 395 -17.61 25.59 -2.85
N LYS A 396 -17.85 26.72 -2.16
CA LYS A 396 -17.62 26.85 -0.70
C LYS A 396 -18.63 26.06 0.14
N SER A 397 -19.81 25.71 -0.39
CA SER A 397 -20.89 25.01 0.32
C SER A 397 -20.68 23.49 0.41
N LYS A 398 -19.53 23.07 0.95
CA LYS A 398 -19.08 21.67 0.94
C LYS A 398 -20.08 20.68 1.51
N LYS A 399 -20.67 20.97 2.67
CA LYS A 399 -21.65 20.08 3.34
C LYS A 399 -22.83 19.76 2.42
N GLU A 400 -23.33 20.78 1.74
CA GLU A 400 -24.47 20.63 0.83
C GLU A 400 -24.08 19.84 -0.42
N ARG A 401 -22.91 20.13 -1.00
CA ARG A 401 -22.37 19.38 -2.16
C ARG A 401 -22.18 17.89 -1.84
N ILE A 402 -21.67 17.57 -0.64
CA ILE A 402 -21.53 16.17 -0.18
C ILE A 402 -22.88 15.46 -0.19
N VAL A 403 -23.91 16.10 0.37
CA VAL A 403 -25.26 15.52 0.44
C VAL A 403 -25.83 15.30 -0.96
N ILE A 404 -25.69 16.28 -1.86
CA ILE A 404 -26.23 16.17 -3.22
C ILE A 404 -25.51 15.07 -4.00
N HIS A 405 -24.18 15.02 -3.99
CA HIS A 405 -23.42 13.91 -4.58
C HIS A 405 -23.88 12.58 -4.01
N SER A 406 -23.93 12.45 -2.68
CA SER A 406 -24.37 11.21 -2.02
C SER A 406 -25.76 10.79 -2.46
N ASN A 407 -26.73 11.70 -2.58
CA ASN A 407 -28.07 11.36 -3.05
C ASN A 407 -28.07 10.90 -4.51
N ARG A 408 -27.28 11.55 -5.36
CA ARG A 408 -27.13 11.15 -6.77
C ARG A 408 -26.45 9.78 -6.93
N VAL A 409 -25.52 9.41 -6.04
CA VAL A 409 -24.98 8.03 -5.97
C VAL A 409 -26.10 7.01 -5.83
N GLN A 410 -27.06 7.23 -4.94
CA GLN A 410 -28.16 6.28 -4.74
C GLN A 410 -28.96 6.07 -6.03
N CYS A 411 -29.13 7.13 -6.81
CA CYS A 411 -29.79 7.04 -8.11
C CYS A 411 -28.96 6.20 -9.08
N HIS A 412 -27.64 6.46 -9.18
CA HIS A 412 -26.75 5.69 -10.04
C HIS A 412 -26.70 4.20 -9.68
N LEU A 413 -26.73 3.85 -8.39
CA LEU A 413 -26.82 2.46 -7.93
C LEU A 413 -28.13 1.79 -8.40
N LEU A 414 -29.27 2.49 -8.29
CA LEU A 414 -30.56 1.97 -8.78
C LEU A 414 -30.60 1.83 -10.31
N LEU A 415 -29.91 2.72 -11.02
CA LEU A 415 -29.77 2.67 -12.48
C LEU A 415 -28.69 1.67 -12.95
N ARG A 416 -28.02 0.97 -12.03
CA ARG A 416 -26.93 0.03 -12.32
C ARG A 416 -25.77 0.68 -13.09
N ASP A 417 -25.43 1.91 -12.73
CA ASP A 417 -24.26 2.63 -13.24
C ASP A 417 -23.19 2.76 -12.13
N PRO A 418 -22.35 1.72 -11.94
CA PRO A 418 -21.38 1.69 -10.86
C PRO A 418 -20.27 2.75 -11.04
N GLU A 419 -19.89 3.08 -12.28
CA GLU A 419 -18.81 4.04 -12.52
C GLU A 419 -19.24 5.47 -12.15
N ALA A 420 -20.48 5.87 -12.48
CA ALA A 420 -21.02 7.15 -12.02
C ALA A 420 -21.20 7.18 -10.49
N ALA A 421 -21.63 6.07 -9.88
CA ALA A 421 -21.70 5.93 -8.43
C ALA A 421 -20.31 6.08 -7.76
N LEU A 422 -19.28 5.43 -8.30
CA LEU A 422 -17.89 5.57 -7.83
C LEU A 422 -17.37 6.99 -7.99
N SER A 423 -17.67 7.64 -9.12
CA SER A 423 -17.29 9.03 -9.36
C SER A 423 -17.88 9.97 -8.29
N ASP A 424 -19.19 9.87 -8.05
CA ASP A 424 -19.86 10.74 -7.08
C ASP A 424 -19.48 10.44 -5.63
N THR A 425 -19.30 9.16 -5.26
CA THR A 425 -18.81 8.83 -3.90
C THR A 425 -17.40 9.36 -3.71
N THR A 426 -16.52 9.26 -4.72
CA THR A 426 -15.19 9.88 -4.74
C THR A 426 -15.27 11.37 -4.47
N ARG A 427 -16.06 12.11 -5.25
CA ARG A 427 -16.24 13.56 -5.07
C ARG A 427 -16.79 13.91 -3.68
N ALA A 428 -17.79 13.18 -3.20
CA ALA A 428 -18.36 13.38 -1.87
C ALA A 428 -17.32 13.19 -0.75
N LEU A 429 -16.52 12.11 -0.83
CA LEU A 429 -15.53 11.81 0.19
C LEU A 429 -14.31 12.73 0.13
N CYS A 430 -13.93 13.24 -1.05
CA CYS A 430 -12.89 14.26 -1.18
C CYS A 430 -13.30 15.60 -0.55
N LEU A 431 -14.60 15.93 -0.60
CA LEU A 431 -15.14 17.14 0.01
C LEU A 431 -15.22 17.02 1.54
N SER A 432 -15.50 15.83 2.07
CA SER A 432 -15.33 15.54 3.50
C SER A 432 -13.85 15.57 3.86
N ASN A 433 -13.48 16.18 4.99
CA ASN A 433 -12.06 16.36 5.29
C ASN A 433 -11.40 15.00 5.59
N VAL A 434 -10.67 14.46 4.62
CA VAL A 434 -9.97 13.15 4.69
C VAL A 434 -8.91 13.12 5.80
N ALA A 435 -8.55 14.27 6.39
CA ALA A 435 -7.59 14.33 7.49
C ALA A 435 -8.03 13.58 8.77
N SER A 436 -9.31 13.23 8.93
CA SER A 436 -9.72 12.26 9.94
C SER A 436 -10.89 11.39 9.45
N VAL A 437 -10.76 10.07 9.66
CA VAL A 437 -11.80 9.07 9.35
C VAL A 437 -13.12 9.41 10.04
N ALA A 438 -13.05 10.05 11.21
CA ALA A 438 -14.21 10.52 11.99
C ALA A 438 -15.05 11.59 11.27
N CYS A 439 -14.54 12.23 10.22
CA CYS A 439 -15.25 13.25 9.45
C CYS A 439 -15.73 12.76 8.07
N LEU A 440 -15.49 11.49 7.72
CA LEU A 440 -15.96 10.95 6.44
C LEU A 440 -17.49 10.80 6.46
N HIS A 441 -18.11 11.09 5.32
CA HIS A 441 -19.55 10.94 5.17
C HIS A 441 -19.91 9.44 5.11
N SER A 442 -20.37 8.89 6.24
CA SER A 442 -20.63 7.45 6.41
C SER A 442 -21.50 6.84 5.31
N LYS A 443 -22.55 7.54 4.87
CA LYS A 443 -23.40 7.08 3.76
C LYS A 443 -22.64 6.96 2.44
N SER A 444 -21.71 7.88 2.16
CA SER A 444 -20.90 7.82 0.93
C SER A 444 -19.86 6.70 0.99
N LEU A 445 -19.31 6.39 2.17
CA LEU A 445 -18.45 5.22 2.35
C LEU A 445 -19.22 3.92 2.07
N TRP A 446 -20.39 3.76 2.69
CA TRP A 446 -21.23 2.57 2.51
C TRP A 446 -21.71 2.41 1.06
N ARG A 447 -22.17 3.49 0.43
CA ARG A 447 -22.57 3.45 -0.99
C ARG A 447 -21.40 3.15 -1.93
N ARG A 448 -20.17 3.52 -1.55
CA ARG A 448 -19.00 3.14 -2.34
C ARG A 448 -18.77 1.65 -2.29
N SER A 449 -18.92 0.99 -1.13
CA SER A 449 -18.79 -0.47 -1.07
C SER A 449 -19.83 -1.17 -1.94
N GLU A 450 -21.06 -0.65 -2.02
CA GLU A 450 -22.09 -1.19 -2.92
C GLU A 450 -21.74 -1.04 -4.40
N ALA A 451 -20.98 -0.01 -4.78
CA ALA A 451 -20.61 0.22 -6.17
C ALA A 451 -19.46 -0.69 -6.66
N TRP A 452 -18.75 -1.35 -5.74
CA TRP A 452 -17.68 -2.32 -6.05
C TRP A 452 -18.17 -3.77 -6.11
N THR A 453 -19.37 -4.04 -5.58
CA THR A 453 -20.05 -5.35 -5.66
C THR A 453 -20.96 -5.41 -6.87
#